data_AF-A0A0B6XX56-F1
#
_entry.id   AF-A0A0B6XX56-F1
#
_cell.length_a   1.000
_cell.length_b   1.000
_cell.length_c   1.000
_cell.angle_alpha   90.00
_cell.angle_beta   90.00
_cell.angle_gamma   90.00
#
_symmetry.space_group_name_H-M   'P 1'
#
loop_
_entity.id
_entity.type
_entity.pdbx_description
1 polymer ?
#
loop_
_entity_poly.entity_id
_entity_poly.type
_entity_poly.pdbx_seq_one_letter_code
_entity_poly.pdbx_strand_id
1 'polypeptide(L)'
;MNSSGQEVQRCKTSIRRGQPNPLFKETFMLQVALFQLPEVTLMVSVYNKKSMKKKEMIGWFSLGMNSSGEEENSHWQDMRESKGEQVCRWHVLLES
;
A
#
# COMPACT_ATOMS: atom_id res chain seq x y z
N MET A 1 -1.87 -8.42 4.52
CA MET A 1 -1.64 -9.48 5.50
C MET A 1 -2.93 -9.70 6.28
N ASN A 2 -3.25 -10.95 6.63
CA ASN A 2 -4.37 -11.27 7.54
C ASN A 2 -3.91 -11.20 9.00
N SER A 3 -4.81 -11.52 9.94
CA SER A 3 -4.55 -11.54 11.39
C SER A 3 -3.47 -12.54 11.83
N SER A 4 -3.08 -13.51 10.99
CA SER A 4 -1.95 -14.42 11.23
C SER A 4 -0.63 -13.96 10.57
N GLY A 5 -0.58 -12.75 10.03
CA GLY A 5 0.60 -12.19 9.36
C GLY A 5 0.87 -12.78 7.96
N GLN A 6 -0.02 -13.64 7.45
CA GLN A 6 0.13 -14.25 6.13
C GLN A 6 -0.25 -13.26 5.02
N GLU A 7 0.55 -13.26 3.96
CA GLU A 7 0.24 -12.51 2.74
C GLU A 7 -0.95 -13.15 2.02
N VAL A 8 -2.05 -12.39 1.90
CA VAL A 8 -3.27 -12.85 1.24
C VAL A 8 -3.21 -12.63 -0.27
N GLN A 9 -2.71 -11.47 -0.70
CA GLN A 9 -2.61 -11.10 -2.11
C GLN A 9 -1.45 -10.11 -2.29
N ARG A 10 -0.78 -10.19 -3.45
CA ARG A 10 0.30 -9.28 -3.83
C ARG A 10 0.12 -8.81 -5.26
N CYS A 11 0.12 -7.51 -5.44
CA CYS A 11 0.14 -6.86 -6.74
C CYS A 11 1.40 -6.01 -6.89
N LYS A 12 1.81 -5.70 -8.12
CA LYS A 12 2.98 -4.89 -8.43
C LYS A 12 2.66 -4.00 -9.61
N THR A 13 3.19 -2.78 -9.59
CA THR A 13 3.06 -1.85 -10.70
C THR A 13 3.99 -2.19 -11.86
N SER A 14 3.77 -1.53 -13.00
CA SER A 14 4.76 -1.45 -14.07
C SER A 14 6.04 -0.73 -13.61
N ILE A 15 7.18 -1.00 -14.26
CA ILE A 15 8.45 -0.34 -13.95
C ILE A 15 8.51 1.00 -14.70
N ARG A 16 8.63 2.11 -13.97
CA ARG A 16 8.89 3.45 -14.53
C ARG A 16 10.40 3.75 -14.48
N ARG A 17 11.03 3.94 -15.64
CA ARG A 17 12.48 4.22 -15.77
C ARG A 17 12.73 5.69 -16.06
N GLY A 18 13.78 6.25 -15.47
CA GLY A 18 14.21 7.63 -15.74
C GLY A 18 13.26 8.71 -15.20
N GLN A 19 12.37 8.36 -14.27
CA GLN A 19 11.41 9.29 -13.67
C GLN A 19 11.69 9.39 -12.17
N PRO A 20 12.25 10.50 -11.66
CA PRO A 20 12.48 10.69 -10.23
C PRO A 20 11.15 10.79 -9.45
N ASN A 21 10.10 11.26 -10.12
CA ASN A 21 8.73 11.34 -9.61
C ASN A 21 7.82 10.50 -10.53
N PRO A 22 7.80 9.16 -10.36
CA PRO A 22 7.09 8.27 -11.27
C PRO A 22 5.57 8.44 -11.15
N LEU A 23 4.89 8.49 -12.31
CA LEU A 23 3.43 8.49 -12.36
C LEU A 23 2.93 7.10 -12.81
N PHE A 24 2.23 6.39 -11.92
CA PHE A 24 1.74 5.04 -12.20
C PHE A 24 0.36 5.04 -12.87
N LYS A 25 -0.64 5.69 -12.24
CA LYS A 25 -2.06 5.66 -12.66
C LYS A 25 -2.60 4.24 -12.88
N GLU A 26 -2.14 3.29 -12.05
CA GLU A 26 -2.55 1.89 -12.08
C GLU A 26 -3.53 1.63 -10.93
N THR A 27 -4.55 0.81 -11.18
CA THR A 27 -5.56 0.42 -10.18
C THR A 27 -5.41 -1.06 -9.84
N PHE A 28 -5.44 -1.38 -8.55
CA PHE A 28 -5.40 -2.76 -8.06
C PHE A 28 -6.71 -3.11 -7.37
N MET A 29 -7.25 -4.29 -7.66
CA MET A 29 -8.43 -4.82 -6.99
C MET A 29 -8.00 -5.93 -6.04
N LEU A 30 -8.19 -5.69 -4.74
CA LEU A 30 -7.94 -6.65 -3.68
C LEU A 30 -9.28 -7.07 -3.09
N GLN A 31 -9.61 -8.36 -3.18
CA GLN A 31 -10.88 -8.86 -2.67
C GLN A 31 -10.74 -9.21 -1.19
N VAL A 32 -11.52 -8.54 -0.34
CA VAL A 32 -11.54 -8.76 1.11
C VAL A 32 -12.99 -8.90 1.54
N ALA A 33 -13.32 -9.93 2.31
CA ALA A 33 -14.64 -10.07 2.89
C ALA A 33 -14.86 -9.00 3.96
N LEU A 34 -16.07 -8.43 4.03
CA LEU A 34 -16.35 -7.29 4.91
C LEU A 34 -16.00 -7.56 6.39
N PHE A 35 -16.24 -8.78 6.88
CA PHE A 35 -15.91 -9.17 8.25
C PHE A 35 -14.41 -9.27 8.53
N GLN A 36 -13.58 -9.45 7.49
CA GLN A 36 -12.12 -9.50 7.61
C GLN A 36 -11.48 -8.11 7.47
N LEU A 37 -12.21 -7.14 6.92
CA LEU A 37 -11.71 -5.79 6.65
C LEU A 37 -11.09 -5.07 7.86
N PRO A 38 -11.57 -5.25 9.11
CA PRO A 38 -10.91 -4.67 10.29
C PRO A 38 -9.55 -5.32 10.62
N GLU A 39 -9.31 -6.56 10.18
CA GLU A 39 -8.13 -7.35 10.54
C GLU A 39 -7.05 -7.37 9.45
N VAL A 40 -7.32 -6.78 8.28
CA VAL A 40 -6.35 -6.74 7.19
C VAL A 40 -5.38 -5.58 7.32
N THR A 41 -4.16 -5.81 6.87
CA THR A 41 -3.16 -4.77 6.66
C THR A 41 -2.77 -4.72 5.19
N LEU A 42 -2.94 -3.56 4.56
CA LEU A 42 -2.42 -3.26 3.23
C LEU A 42 -1.03 -2.64 3.39
N MET A 43 0.00 -3.32 2.88
CA MET A 43 1.37 -2.83 2.92
C MET A 43 1.77 -2.34 1.53
N VAL A 44 2.22 -1.09 1.44
CA VAL A 44 2.72 -0.48 0.22
C VAL A 44 4.22 -0.28 0.37
N SER A 45 5.00 -0.82 -0.57
CA SER A 45 6.45 -0.71 -0.57
C SER A 45 6.95 -0.20 -1.91
N VAL A 46 7.86 0.76 -1.85
CA VAL A 46 8.44 1.40 -3.04
C VAL A 46 9.86 0.87 -3.20
N TYR A 47 10.20 0.46 -4.41
CA TYR A 47 11.50 -0.13 -4.73
C TYR A 47 12.21 0.64 -5.83
N ASN A 48 13.52 0.85 -5.64
CA ASN A 48 14.42 1.24 -6.70
C ASN A 48 14.97 0.00 -7.40
N LYS A 49 14.69 -0.13 -8.70
CA LYS A 49 15.27 -1.18 -9.54
C LYS A 49 16.36 -0.61 -10.44
N LYS A 50 17.61 -0.65 -9.96
CA LYS A 50 18.81 -0.29 -10.74
C LYS A 50 19.31 -1.50 -11.54
N SER A 51 18.99 -1.59 -12.84
CA SER A 51 19.51 -2.60 -13.79
C SER A 51 19.63 -4.03 -13.19
N MET A 52 20.67 -4.79 -13.52
CA MET A 52 20.98 -6.16 -13.05
C MET A 52 21.22 -6.29 -11.53
N LYS A 53 21.09 -5.22 -10.74
CA LYS A 53 21.29 -5.28 -9.28
C LYS A 53 20.02 -5.74 -8.55
N LYS A 54 20.21 -6.18 -7.30
CA LYS A 54 19.13 -6.49 -6.36
C LYS A 54 18.22 -5.26 -6.20
N LYS A 55 16.91 -5.50 -6.08
CA LYS A 55 15.94 -4.44 -5.78
C LYS A 55 16.24 -3.86 -4.40
N GLU A 56 16.35 -2.55 -4.35
CA GLU A 56 16.56 -1.79 -3.12
C GLU A 56 15.20 -1.22 -2.70
N MET A 57 14.78 -1.44 -1.46
CA MET A 57 13.58 -0.80 -0.93
C MET A 57 13.93 0.66 -0.65
N ILE A 58 13.10 1.58 -1.15
CA ILE A 58 13.22 3.02 -0.83
C ILE A 58 12.51 3.30 0.49
N GLY A 59 11.35 2.68 0.70
CA GLY A 59 10.57 2.82 1.90
C GLY A 59 9.19 2.20 1.74
N TRP A 60 8.38 2.30 2.80
CA TRP A 60 7.09 1.65 2.88
C TRP A 60 6.13 2.39 3.80
N PHE A 61 4.85 2.06 3.70
CA PHE A 61 3.83 2.42 4.69
C PHE A 61 2.76 1.33 4.72
N SER A 62 1.93 1.31 5.77
CA SER A 62 0.85 0.35 5.90
C SER A 62 -0.46 1.02 6.32
N LEU A 63 -1.57 0.52 5.76
CA LEU A 63 -2.95 0.93 6.09
C LEU A 63 -3.69 -0.26 6.69
N GLY A 64 -4.63 -0.02 7.60
CA GLY A 64 -5.48 -1.06 8.19
C GLY A 64 -5.11 -1.42 9.63
N MET A 65 -5.23 -2.69 9.99
CA MET A 65 -5.05 -3.17 11.37
C MET A 65 -3.70 -2.76 11.97
N ASN A 66 -2.62 -2.88 11.20
CA ASN A 66 -1.28 -2.46 11.59
C ASN A 66 -0.86 -1.23 10.77
N SER A 67 -1.66 -0.15 10.84
CA SER A 67 -1.32 1.12 10.18
C SER A 67 0.02 1.66 10.70
N SER A 68 0.83 2.23 9.81
CA SER A 68 2.17 2.72 10.16
C SER A 68 2.18 4.04 10.95
N GLY A 69 1.04 4.73 11.00
CA GLY A 69 0.87 6.01 11.70
C GLY A 69 -0.60 6.41 11.80
N GLU A 70 -0.85 7.54 12.46
CA GLU A 70 -2.20 8.10 12.66
C GLU A 70 -2.85 8.53 11.34
N GLU A 71 -2.07 9.14 10.45
CA GLU A 71 -2.52 9.55 9.11
C GLU A 71 -2.96 8.36 8.25
N GLU A 72 -2.21 7.25 8.30
CA GLU A 72 -2.54 5.99 7.64
C GLU A 72 -3.82 5.36 8.22
N ASN A 73 -3.98 5.43 9.54
CA ASN A 73 -5.16 4.90 10.19
C ASN A 73 -6.41 5.72 9.83
N SER A 74 -6.32 7.05 9.86
CA SER A 74 -7.39 7.94 9.43
C SER A 74 -7.78 7.68 7.98
N HIS A 75 -6.83 7.52 7.07
CA HIS A 75 -7.14 7.23 5.66
C HIS A 75 -7.89 5.90 5.52
N TRP A 76 -7.47 4.87 6.27
CA TRP A 76 -8.18 3.60 6.27
C TRP A 76 -9.62 3.71 6.81
N GLN A 77 -9.84 4.52 7.86
CA GLN A 77 -11.19 4.78 8.38
C GLN A 77 -12.06 5.49 7.35
N ASP A 78 -11.56 6.58 6.76
CA ASP A 78 -12.28 7.34 5.74
C ASP A 78 -12.66 6.45 4.54
N MET A 79 -11.76 5.57 4.09
CA MET A 79 -12.04 4.61 3.01
C MET A 79 -13.13 3.59 3.40
N ARG A 80 -13.22 3.19 4.67
CA ARG A 80 -14.30 2.28 5.13
C ARG A 80 -15.64 2.99 5.18
N GLU A 81 -15.65 4.28 5.50
CA GLU A 81 -16.84 5.10 5.66
C GLU A 81 -17.34 5.71 4.34
N SER A 82 -16.47 5.85 3.33
CA SER A 82 -16.77 6.46 2.04
C SER A 82 -17.75 5.68 1.16
N LYS A 83 -18.21 4.48 1.60
CA LYS A 83 -19.25 3.65 0.94
C LYS A 83 -19.06 3.49 -0.59
N GLY A 84 -17.81 3.34 -1.03
CA GLY A 84 -17.46 3.12 -2.44
C GLY A 84 -16.93 4.36 -3.16
N GLU A 85 -16.90 5.53 -2.50
CA GLU A 85 -16.18 6.69 -3.02
C GLU A 85 -14.67 6.54 -2.81
N GLN A 86 -13.89 7.02 -3.78
CA GLN A 86 -12.44 6.96 -3.72
C GLN A 86 -11.90 8.04 -2.77
N VAL A 87 -11.10 7.62 -1.80
CA VAL A 87 -10.31 8.52 -0.95
C VAL A 87 -8.88 8.58 -1.48
N CYS A 88 -8.33 9.79 -1.59
CA CYS A 88 -6.98 10.04 -2.09
C CYS A 88 -6.16 10.78 -1.03
N ARG A 89 -4.98 10.25 -0.69
CA ARG A 89 -4.07 10.87 0.28
C ARG A 89 -2.61 10.59 -0.06
N TRP A 90 -1.74 11.54 0.26
CA TRP A 90 -0.29 11.36 0.25
C TRP A 90 0.18 10.73 1.55
N HIS A 91 1.13 9.80 1.45
CA HIS A 91 1.78 9.18 2.60
C HIS A 91 3.29 9.35 2.50
N VAL A 92 3.91 9.65 3.64
CA VAL A 92 5.37 9.69 3.76
C VAL A 92 5.87 8.25 3.86
N LEU A 93 6.93 7.92 3.12
CA LEU A 93 7.54 6.60 3.22
C LEU A 93 8.39 6.52 4.49
N LEU A 94 8.19 5.48 5.28
CA LEU A 94 9.09 5.12 6.37
C LEU A 94 10.38 4.53 5.79
N GLU A 95 11.50 4.82 6.45
CA GLU A 95 12.82 4.28 6.11
C GLU A 95 12.84 2.74 6.31
N SER A 96 13.63 2.06 5.48
CA SER A 96 13.79 0.59 5.49
C SER A 96 14.94 0.13 6.36
#